data_AF-A0A267ER17-F1
#
_entry.id   AF-A0A267ER17-F1
#
_cell.length_a   1.000
_cell.length_b   1.000
_cell.length_c   1.000
_cell.angle_alpha   90.00
_cell.angle_beta   90.00
_cell.angle_gamma   90.00
#
_symmetry.space_group_name_H-M   'P 1'
#
loop_
_entity.id
_entity.type
_entity.pdbx_description
1 polymer ?
#
loop_
_entity_poly.entity_id
_entity_poly.type
_entity_poly.pdbx_seq_one_letter_code
_entity_poly.pdbx_strand_id
1 'polypeptide(L)'
;MKFAEHLQAHLTPEWRTQYIDYDELKDFCYKCVEEAASKEDEYERTVFLMEKDDKFYELCEEELNKINDFFNEKVAEARRKLKDLEAELKEYKVHVAERKFIQSKMTLEVTEPADKKDRESETFSKAILPGSVLRRREERK
;
A
#
# COMPACT_ATOMS: atom_id res chain seq x y z
N MET A 1 -4.40 -13.73 -35.02
CA MET A 1 -4.96 -13.69 -33.64
C MET A 1 -5.53 -12.31 -33.38
N LYS A 2 -6.61 -12.17 -32.58
CA LYS A 2 -7.28 -10.90 -32.26
C LYS A 2 -6.83 -10.27 -30.93
N PHE A 3 -5.57 -10.47 -30.55
CA PHE A 3 -5.05 -10.00 -29.26
C PHE A 3 -5.07 -8.46 -29.15
N ALA A 4 -4.71 -7.74 -30.22
CA ALA A 4 -4.76 -6.28 -30.27
C ALA A 4 -6.16 -5.73 -29.90
N GLU A 5 -7.21 -6.29 -30.50
CA GLU A 5 -8.61 -5.93 -30.21
C GLU A 5 -8.96 -6.17 -28.73
N HIS A 6 -8.51 -7.31 -28.19
CA HIS A 6 -8.76 -7.66 -26.80
C HIS A 6 -8.00 -6.74 -25.83
N LEU A 7 -6.73 -6.46 -26.10
CA LEU A 7 -5.92 -5.56 -25.29
C LEU A 7 -6.59 -4.19 -25.21
N GLN A 8 -6.91 -3.58 -26.36
CA GLN A 8 -7.52 -2.24 -26.43
C GLN A 8 -8.87 -2.15 -25.72
N ALA A 9 -9.69 -3.21 -25.76
CA ALA A 9 -10.99 -3.25 -25.10
C ALA A 9 -10.92 -3.29 -23.56
N HIS A 10 -9.82 -3.79 -23.00
CA HIS A 10 -9.63 -3.98 -21.55
C HIS A 10 -8.66 -2.99 -20.92
N LEU A 11 -8.21 -1.96 -21.65
CA LEU A 11 -7.35 -0.92 -21.09
C LEU A 11 -8.14 0.01 -20.17
N THR A 12 -7.54 0.34 -19.04
CA THR A 12 -7.94 1.50 -18.24
C THR A 12 -7.69 2.76 -19.08
N PRO A 13 -8.71 3.57 -19.43
CA PRO A 13 -8.56 4.70 -20.36
C PRO A 13 -7.48 5.69 -19.93
N GLU A 14 -7.35 5.92 -18.63
CA GLU A 14 -6.40 6.84 -18.02
C GLU A 14 -4.94 6.38 -18.16
N TRP A 15 -4.71 5.10 -18.42
CA TRP A 15 -3.37 4.49 -18.47
C TRP A 15 -3.00 4.00 -19.86
N ARG A 16 -3.82 4.28 -20.88
CA ARG A 16 -3.64 3.77 -22.25
C ARG A 16 -2.21 3.92 -22.77
N THR A 17 -1.55 5.05 -22.50
CA THR A 17 -0.18 5.34 -22.95
C THR A 17 0.91 4.54 -22.23
N GLN A 18 0.58 3.91 -21.10
CA GLN A 18 1.52 3.15 -20.26
C GLN A 18 1.49 1.65 -20.56
N TYR A 19 0.51 1.18 -21.34
CA TYR A 19 0.49 -0.20 -21.83
C TYR A 19 1.47 -0.40 -22.98
N ILE A 20 1.75 -1.68 -23.27
CA ILE A 20 2.56 -2.09 -24.41
C ILE A 20 1.93 -1.61 -25.73
N ASP A 21 2.73 -0.98 -26.60
CA ASP A 21 2.32 -0.68 -27.97
C ASP A 21 2.42 -1.94 -28.85
N TYR A 22 1.41 -2.80 -28.69
CA TYR A 22 1.36 -4.07 -29.38
C TYR A 22 1.22 -3.92 -30.91
N ASP A 23 0.52 -2.87 -31.36
CA ASP A 23 0.30 -2.66 -32.80
C ASP A 23 1.58 -2.16 -33.47
N GLU A 24 2.34 -1.26 -32.85
CA GLU A 24 3.62 -0.81 -33.36
C GLU A 24 4.65 -1.95 -33.46
N LEU A 25 4.78 -2.77 -32.41
CA LEU A 25 5.68 -3.93 -32.42
C LEU A 25 5.29 -4.95 -33.50
N LYS A 26 3.99 -5.16 -33.68
CA LYS A 26 3.47 -6.07 -34.71
C LYS A 26 3.73 -5.53 -36.12
N ASP A 27 3.52 -4.24 -36.34
CA ASP A 27 3.80 -3.58 -37.61
C ASP A 27 5.31 -3.62 -37.93
N PHE A 28 6.17 -3.49 -36.92
CA PHE A 28 7.61 -3.68 -37.07
C PHE A 28 7.94 -5.09 -37.60
N CYS A 29 7.37 -6.14 -37.00
CA CYS A 29 7.59 -7.51 -37.46
C CYS A 29 7.13 -7.70 -38.92
N TYR A 30 5.96 -7.16 -39.29
CA TYR A 30 5.48 -7.29 -40.67
C TYR A 30 6.41 -6.59 -41.67
N LYS A 31 6.85 -5.37 -41.37
CA LYS A 31 7.81 -4.63 -42.21
C LYS A 31 9.12 -5.40 -42.37
N CYS A 32 9.64 -5.98 -41.29
CA CYS A 32 10.86 -6.78 -41.35
C CYS A 32 10.70 -8.01 -42.25
N VAL A 33 9.57 -8.71 -42.18
CA VAL A 33 9.30 -9.87 -43.05
C VAL A 33 9.16 -9.45 -44.51
N GLU A 34 8.48 -8.34 -44.79
CA GLU A 34 8.31 -7.80 -46.15
C GLU A 34 9.66 -7.37 -46.76
N GLU A 35 10.47 -6.61 -46.01
CA GLU A 35 11.82 -6.20 -46.42
C GLU A 35 12.79 -7.38 -46.53
N ALA A 36 12.59 -8.46 -45.77
CA ALA A 36 13.38 -9.68 -45.88
C ALA A 36 13.01 -10.47 -47.16
N ALA A 37 11.73 -10.47 -47.54
CA ALA A 37 11.25 -11.16 -48.74
C ALA A 37 11.79 -10.54 -50.04
N SER A 38 12.11 -9.25 -50.04
CA SER A 38 12.72 -8.59 -51.21
C SER A 38 14.21 -8.92 -51.42
N LYS A 39 14.86 -9.60 -50.48
CA LYS A 39 16.26 -10.02 -50.60
C LYS A 39 16.33 -11.37 -51.31
N GLU A 40 17.00 -11.44 -52.45
CA GLU A 40 17.15 -12.67 -53.25
C GLU A 40 18.15 -13.64 -52.62
N ASP A 41 19.22 -13.12 -52.02
CA ASP A 41 20.27 -13.92 -51.39
C ASP A 41 19.90 -14.34 -49.95
N GLU A 42 20.12 -15.62 -49.64
CA GLU A 42 19.77 -16.22 -48.35
C GLU A 42 20.67 -15.71 -47.22
N TYR A 43 21.95 -15.47 -47.50
CA TYR A 43 22.90 -14.95 -46.53
C TYR A 43 22.57 -13.49 -46.18
N GLU A 44 22.31 -12.65 -47.18
CA GLU A 44 21.85 -11.27 -46.96
C GLU A 44 20.54 -11.21 -46.17
N ARG A 45 19.60 -12.11 -46.45
CA ARG A 45 18.35 -12.20 -45.68
C ARG A 45 18.59 -12.53 -44.22
N THR A 46 19.49 -13.48 -43.95
CA THR A 46 19.81 -13.92 -42.58
C THR A 46 20.48 -12.81 -41.78
N VAL A 47 21.49 -12.16 -42.36
CA VAL A 47 22.20 -11.04 -41.71
C VAL A 47 21.24 -9.89 -41.42
N PHE A 48 20.35 -9.58 -42.37
CA PHE A 48 19.34 -8.55 -42.19
C PHE A 48 18.35 -8.87 -41.05
N LEU A 49 17.87 -10.10 -40.95
CA LEU A 49 16.96 -10.49 -39.87
C LEU A 49 17.65 -10.42 -38.50
N MET A 50 18.93 -10.82 -38.40
CA MET A 50 19.70 -10.67 -37.16
C MET A 50 19.80 -9.20 -36.72
N GLU A 51 20.09 -8.27 -37.64
CA GLU A 51 20.14 -6.84 -37.32
C GLU A 51 18.76 -6.29 -36.88
N LYS A 52 17.68 -6.82 -37.45
CA LYS A 52 16.32 -6.41 -37.08
C LYS A 52 15.86 -7.03 -35.75
N ASP A 53 16.32 -8.23 -35.42
CA ASP A 53 16.06 -8.85 -34.12
C ASP A 53 16.66 -8.00 -32.99
N ASP A 54 17.90 -7.50 -33.13
CA ASP A 54 18.52 -6.61 -32.16
C ASP A 54 17.67 -5.35 -31.93
N LYS A 55 17.23 -4.69 -33.01
CA LYS A 55 16.33 -3.52 -32.96
C LYS A 55 14.99 -3.85 -32.32
N PHE A 56 14.44 -5.03 -32.56
CA PHE A 56 13.18 -5.46 -31.96
C PHE A 56 13.32 -5.67 -30.45
N TYR A 57 14.45 -6.23 -30.00
CA TYR A 57 14.71 -6.40 -28.57
C TYR A 57 14.91 -5.06 -27.86
N GLU A 58 15.57 -4.08 -28.50
CA GLU A 58 15.66 -2.71 -27.98
C GLU A 58 14.25 -2.11 -27.76
N LEU A 59 13.35 -2.22 -28.76
CA LEU A 59 11.96 -1.76 -28.62
C LEU A 59 11.21 -2.48 -27.50
N CYS A 60 11.41 -3.80 -27.36
CA CYS A 60 10.80 -4.57 -26.27
C CYS A 60 11.32 -4.13 -24.90
N GLU A 61 12.60 -3.81 -24.79
CA GLU A 61 13.21 -3.35 -23.55
C GLU A 61 12.70 -1.95 -23.17
N GLU A 62 12.56 -1.03 -24.13
CA GLU A 62 11.94 0.28 -23.90
C GLU A 62 10.51 0.16 -23.37
N GLU A 63 9.69 -0.66 -24.03
CA GLU A 63 8.31 -0.91 -23.62
C GLU A 63 8.22 -1.58 -22.25
N LEU A 64 9.12 -2.54 -21.97
CA LEU A 64 9.19 -3.21 -20.68
C LEU A 64 9.58 -2.24 -19.56
N ASN A 65 10.56 -1.38 -19.79
CA ASN A 65 10.99 -0.38 -18.82
C ASN A 65 9.87 0.62 -18.51
N LYS A 66 9.17 1.12 -19.55
CA LYS A 66 7.99 1.98 -19.39
C LYS A 66 6.93 1.34 -18.48
N ILE A 67 6.58 0.08 -18.75
CA ILE A 67 5.56 -0.65 -17.98
C ILE A 67 6.04 -0.86 -16.54
N ASN A 68 7.29 -1.24 -16.34
CA ASN A 68 7.86 -1.48 -15.01
C ASN A 68 7.86 -0.19 -14.18
N ASP A 69 8.28 0.93 -14.75
CA ASP A 69 8.33 2.22 -14.06
C ASP A 69 6.93 2.66 -13.62
N PHE A 70 5.97 2.61 -14.53
CA PHE A 70 4.57 2.93 -14.22
C PHE A 70 3.98 1.99 -13.16
N PHE A 71 4.23 0.69 -13.28
CA PHE A 71 3.73 -0.29 -12.32
C PHE A 71 4.32 -0.07 -10.93
N ASN A 72 5.63 0.16 -10.84
CA ASN A 72 6.31 0.44 -9.58
C ASN A 72 5.79 1.72 -8.92
N GLU A 73 5.54 2.77 -9.71
CA GLU A 73 4.93 4.01 -9.22
C GLU A 73 3.52 3.74 -8.65
N LYS A 74 2.68 2.99 -9.38
CA LYS A 74 1.31 2.67 -8.92
C LYS A 74 1.30 1.82 -7.67
N VAL A 75 2.21 0.85 -7.55
CA VAL A 75 2.37 0.06 -6.34
C VAL A 75 2.81 0.94 -5.16
N ALA A 76 3.75 1.87 -5.37
CA ALA A 76 4.19 2.81 -4.35
C ALA A 76 3.05 3.74 -3.92
N GLU A 77 2.26 4.26 -4.86
CA GLU A 77 1.08 5.08 -4.61
C GLU A 77 0.03 4.33 -3.77
N ALA A 78 -0.27 3.09 -4.14
CA ALA A 78 -1.20 2.23 -3.41
C ALA A 78 -0.73 1.94 -1.98
N ARG A 79 0.58 1.70 -1.79
CA ARG A 79 1.16 1.50 -0.45
C ARG A 79 1.06 2.75 0.43
N ARG A 80 1.28 3.94 -0.14
CA ARG A 80 1.10 5.22 0.60
C ARG A 80 -0.36 5.39 1.04
N LYS A 81 -1.30 5.23 0.10
CA LYS A 81 -2.74 5.30 0.38
C LYS A 81 -3.17 4.31 1.47
N LEU A 82 -2.67 3.08 1.43
CA LEU A 82 -2.95 2.07 2.45
C LEU A 82 -2.48 2.53 3.83
N LYS A 83 -1.24 3.03 3.93
CA LYS A 83 -0.68 3.53 5.18
C LYS A 83 -1.48 4.72 5.75
N ASP A 84 -1.91 5.63 4.89
CA ASP A 84 -2.71 6.79 5.29
C ASP A 84 -4.09 6.35 5.84
N LEU A 85 -4.76 5.43 5.13
CA LEU A 85 -6.04 4.86 5.57
C LEU A 85 -5.91 4.07 6.89
N GLU A 86 -4.81 3.35 7.10
CA GLU A 86 -4.53 2.68 8.37
C GLU A 86 -4.37 3.66 9.53
N ALA A 87 -3.72 4.81 9.29
CA ALA A 87 -3.56 5.86 10.28
C ALA A 87 -4.91 6.52 10.62
N GLU A 88 -5.69 6.90 9.61
CA GLU A 88 -7.03 7.47 9.78
C GLU A 88 -7.96 6.51 10.55
N LEU A 89 -7.92 5.22 10.23
CA LEU A 89 -8.72 4.21 10.91
C LEU A 89 -8.29 4.03 12.37
N LYS A 90 -7.00 4.15 12.67
CA LYS A 90 -6.48 4.11 14.05
C LYS A 90 -6.94 5.32 14.84
N GLU A 91 -6.85 6.52 14.27
CA GLU A 91 -7.32 7.76 14.89
C GLU A 91 -8.83 7.73 15.15
N TYR A 92 -9.61 7.29 14.16
CA TYR A 92 -11.06 7.12 14.31
C TYR A 92 -11.41 6.18 15.46
N LYS A 93 -10.70 5.05 15.61
CA LYS A 93 -10.91 4.11 16.72
C LYS A 93 -10.64 4.75 18.09
N VAL A 94 -9.61 5.58 18.20
CA VAL A 94 -9.29 6.32 19.44
C VAL A 94 -10.43 7.27 19.78
N HIS A 95 -10.86 8.10 18.83
CA HIS A 95 -11.98 9.04 19.04
C HIS A 95 -13.29 8.33 19.43
N VAL A 96 -13.58 7.18 18.82
CA VAL A 96 -14.76 6.38 19.20
C VAL A 96 -14.64 5.85 20.64
N ALA A 97 -13.44 5.41 21.05
CA ALA A 97 -13.20 4.93 22.41
C ALA A 97 -13.32 6.06 23.44
N GLU A 98 -12.74 7.23 23.16
CA GLU A 98 -12.86 8.44 23.99
C GLU A 98 -14.33 8.86 24.14
N ARG A 99 -15.08 8.88 23.03
CA ARG A 99 -16.51 9.21 23.05
C ARG A 99 -17.31 8.25 23.93
N LYS A 100 -17.06 6.94 23.82
CA LYS A 100 -17.70 5.92 24.67
C LYS A 100 -17.33 6.10 26.15
N PHE A 101 -16.08 6.43 26.44
CA PHE A 101 -15.61 6.69 27.80
C PHE A 101 -16.29 7.91 28.42
N ILE A 102 -16.37 9.02 27.68
CA ILE A 102 -17.07 10.24 28.12
C ILE A 102 -18.56 9.95 28.35
N GLN A 103 -19.20 9.22 27.44
CA GLN A 103 -20.61 8.88 27.55
C GLN A 103 -20.90 7.98 28.77
N SER A 104 -20.02 7.01 29.06
CA SER A 104 -20.05 6.19 30.28
C SER A 104 -19.89 7.02 31.56
N LYS A 105 -18.94 7.98 31.57
CA LYS A 105 -18.70 8.86 32.71
C LYS A 105 -19.88 9.80 32.99
N MET A 106 -20.47 10.39 31.94
CA MET A 106 -21.66 11.24 32.08
C MET A 106 -22.88 10.45 32.60
N THR A 107 -23.03 9.17 32.24
CA THR A 107 -24.11 8.35 32.81
C THR A 107 -23.91 7.99 34.28
N LEU A 108 -22.65 7.88 34.75
CA LEU A 108 -22.35 7.58 36.15
C LEU A 108 -22.56 8.81 37.07
N GLU A 109 -22.20 10.01 36.60
CA GLU A 109 -22.40 11.26 37.35
C GLU A 109 -23.88 11.66 37.50
N VAL A 110 -24.79 11.14 36.65
CA VAL A 110 -26.24 11.40 36.76
C VAL A 110 -26.93 10.45 37.76
N THR A 111 -26.28 9.36 38.17
CA THR A 111 -26.86 8.35 39.08
C THR A 111 -26.44 8.46 40.55
N GLU A 112 -25.59 9.42 40.93
CA GLU A 112 -25.34 9.69 42.35
C GLU A 112 -26.50 10.54 42.92
N PRO A 113 -27.32 10.00 43.85
CA PRO A 113 -28.38 10.77 44.45
C PRO A 113 -27.79 11.86 45.34
N ALA A 114 -28.26 13.09 45.13
CA ALA A 114 -28.01 14.24 45.98
C ALA A 114 -28.71 14.07 47.34
N ASP A 115 -28.19 13.19 48.19
CA ASP A 115 -28.53 13.20 49.62
C ASP A 115 -27.45 12.48 50.44
N LYS A 116 -26.54 13.29 50.99
CA LYS A 116 -25.87 13.18 52.29
C LYS A 116 -24.70 14.15 52.34
N LYS A 117 -25.04 15.44 52.40
CA LYS A 117 -24.26 16.37 53.22
C LYS A 117 -24.68 16.11 54.67
N ASP A 118 -23.69 16.13 55.56
CA ASP A 118 -23.78 16.17 57.02
C ASP A 118 -23.46 14.85 57.75
N ARG A 119 -22.52 14.98 58.71
CA ARG A 119 -21.98 14.00 59.69
C ARG A 119 -20.94 13.03 59.12
N GLU A 120 -19.70 12.95 59.60
CA GLU A 120 -19.08 13.33 60.88
C GLU A 120 -17.59 13.60 60.65
N SER A 121 -17.12 14.74 61.17
CA SER A 121 -15.76 14.89 61.69
C SER A 121 -15.59 13.99 62.92
N GLU A 122 -14.36 13.54 63.19
CA GLU A 122 -13.94 12.56 64.23
C GLU A 122 -13.99 11.12 63.68
N THR A 123 -12.87 10.45 63.39
CA THR A 123 -11.79 10.12 64.32
C THR A 123 -10.46 9.99 63.58
N PHE A 124 -9.59 11.00 63.68
CA PHE A 124 -8.19 10.90 63.27
C PHE A 124 -7.32 10.91 64.53
N SER A 125 -7.21 9.77 65.22
CA SER A 125 -6.02 9.40 66.03
C SER A 125 -6.22 8.10 66.79
N LYS A 126 -5.10 7.36 66.90
CA LYS A 126 -4.83 6.20 67.76
C LYS A 126 -5.51 4.88 67.38
N ALA A 127 -4.74 4.01 66.72
CA ALA A 127 -4.15 2.89 67.45
C ALA A 127 -3.13 2.08 66.60
N ILE A 128 -1.86 2.18 67.02
CA ILE A 128 -0.96 1.03 67.25
C ILE A 128 -0.45 0.27 66.01
N LEU A 129 0.76 0.65 65.57
CA LEU A 129 1.79 -0.32 65.17
C LEU A 129 2.36 -0.98 66.45
N PRO A 130 2.75 -2.26 66.44
CA PRO A 130 4.17 -2.55 66.19
C PRO A 130 4.50 -3.89 65.50
N GLY A 131 5.65 -3.92 64.83
CA GLY A 131 6.46 -5.12 64.55
C GLY A 131 6.00 -5.91 63.32
N SER A 132 6.82 -6.26 62.33
CA SER A 132 8.26 -6.57 62.29
C SER A 132 8.71 -6.46 60.80
N VAL A 133 9.76 -5.71 60.43
CA VAL A 133 11.18 -6.17 60.37
C VAL A 133 11.31 -7.35 59.39
N LEU A 134 12.10 -7.38 58.31
CA LEU A 134 13.21 -6.60 57.75
C LEU A 134 13.59 -7.21 56.37
N ARG A 135 14.16 -6.39 55.47
CA ARG A 135 15.23 -6.66 54.45
C ARG A 135 15.07 -7.88 53.50
N ARG A 136 15.37 -7.79 52.20
CA ARG A 136 16.69 -7.45 51.63
C ARG A 136 16.63 -7.33 50.10
N ARG A 137 17.45 -6.41 49.61
CA ARG A 137 17.97 -6.11 48.27
C ARG A 137 18.58 -7.33 47.54
N GLU A 138 18.40 -7.42 46.21
CA GLU A 138 19.33 -7.99 45.21
C GLU A 138 18.72 -7.77 43.80
N GLU A 139 19.14 -6.74 43.06
CA GLU A 139 20.13 -6.83 41.98
C GLU A 139 19.91 -8.01 41.00
N ARG A 140 19.47 -7.72 39.78
CA ARG A 140 19.83 -8.52 38.60
C ARG A 140 20.15 -7.61 37.43
N LYS A 141 21.38 -7.82 36.95
CA LYS A 141 21.92 -7.41 35.65
C LYS A 141 21.14 -8.04 34.51
#